data_AF-A0A0P1AVG0-F1
#
_entry.id   AF-A0A0P1AVG0-F1
#
_cell.length_a   1.000
_cell.length_b   1.000
_cell.length_c   1.000
_cell.angle_alpha   90.00
_cell.angle_beta   90.00
_cell.angle_gamma   90.00
#
_symmetry.space_group_name_H-M   'P 1'
#
loop_
_entity.id
_entity.type
_entity.pdbx_description
1 polymer ?
#
loop_
_entity_poly.entity_id
_entity_poly.type
_entity_poly.pdbx_seq_one_letter_code
_entity_poly.pdbx_strand_id
1 'polypeptide(L)'
;MNKVKALFDEVVQIVKSALEGETKTPAERILDEYLPIEDNVLSALTARNSQLTAIPTSVIIDLASRTYNVVDCPCIQERIWEILIDHQTNPNLMKKALNLLHYLLINGSEEVVSDTRAPARASFLSDVATTYNKHEFEQYEFSQNLDIGAGARKTAADINALLENDEALLQARQEAEALHQKLALQGLRSTNRPTDDETRH
;
A
#
# COMPACT_ATOMS: atom_id res chain seq x y z
N MET A 1 -0.59 49.53 21.39
CA MET A 1 -1.43 48.83 20.40
C MET A 1 -0.76 47.61 19.76
N ASN A 2 0.58 47.55 19.64
CA ASN A 2 1.26 46.46 18.91
C ASN A 2 1.33 45.11 19.64
N LYS A 3 1.38 45.10 20.99
CA LYS A 3 1.44 43.85 21.79
C LYS A 3 0.15 43.02 21.72
N VAL A 4 -1.01 43.69 21.69
CA VAL A 4 -2.31 43.02 21.60
C VAL A 4 -2.47 42.35 20.23
N LYS A 5 -1.96 42.99 19.17
CA LYS A 5 -1.99 42.45 17.81
C LYS A 5 -1.08 41.23 17.66
N ALA A 6 0.13 41.29 18.24
CA ALA A 6 1.07 40.16 18.24
C ALA A 6 0.53 38.94 18.99
N LEU A 7 -0.11 39.14 20.15
CA LEU A 7 -0.75 38.04 20.90
C LEU A 7 -1.93 37.44 20.13
N PHE A 8 -2.69 38.27 19.40
CA PHE A 8 -3.77 37.77 18.57
C PHE A 8 -3.26 36.96 17.38
N ASP A 9 -2.19 37.42 16.72
CA ASP A 9 -1.54 36.70 15.62
C ASP A 9 -0.92 35.37 16.08
N GLU A 10 -0.38 35.32 17.30
CA GLU A 10 0.14 34.09 17.93
C GLU A 10 -0.98 33.08 18.22
N VAL A 11 -2.11 33.54 18.76
CA VAL A 11 -3.29 32.68 18.99
C VAL A 11 -3.88 32.21 17.66
N VAL A 12 -3.92 33.07 16.64
CA VAL A 12 -4.37 32.67 15.30
C VAL A 12 -3.41 31.64 14.69
N GLN A 13 -2.10 31.78 14.90
CA GLN A 13 -1.11 30.78 14.50
C GLN A 13 -1.31 29.43 15.22
N ILE A 14 -1.51 29.43 16.53
CA ILE A 14 -1.77 28.23 17.31
C ILE A 14 -3.06 27.54 16.87
N VAL A 15 -4.14 28.32 16.68
CA VAL A 15 -5.42 27.80 16.20
C VAL A 15 -5.29 27.30 14.77
N LYS A 16 -4.54 27.98 13.91
CA LYS A 16 -4.31 27.55 12.52
C LYS A 16 -3.50 26.25 12.46
N SER A 17 -2.44 26.13 13.26
CA SER A 17 -1.67 24.89 13.39
C SER A 17 -2.48 23.76 14.02
N ALA A 18 -3.40 24.06 14.94
CA ALA A 18 -4.31 23.07 15.52
C ALA A 18 -5.45 22.67 14.57
N LEU A 19 -5.85 23.56 13.65
CA LEU A 19 -6.92 23.34 12.67
C LEU A 19 -6.41 22.69 11.38
N GLU A 20 -5.15 22.92 11.01
CA GLU A 20 -4.52 22.34 9.81
C GLU A 20 -4.16 20.86 9.97
N GLY A 21 -4.25 20.30 11.19
CA GLY A 21 -3.83 18.92 11.48
C GLY A 21 -2.32 18.75 11.30
N GLU A 22 -1.78 17.60 11.73
CA GLU A 22 -0.40 17.25 11.34
C GLU A 22 -0.31 17.26 9.81
N THR A 23 0.74 17.90 9.27
CA THR A 23 0.96 17.94 7.84
C THR A 23 1.14 16.51 7.34
N LYS A 24 0.12 15.98 6.65
CA LYS A 24 0.15 14.62 6.14
C LYS A 24 1.43 14.34 5.38
N THR A 25 2.08 13.24 5.71
CA THR A 25 3.29 12.81 5.01
C THR A 25 2.95 12.57 3.53
N PRO A 26 3.93 12.67 2.63
CA PRO A 26 3.66 12.36 1.23
C PRO A 26 3.18 10.90 1.05
N ALA A 27 3.61 9.97 1.91
CA ALA A 27 3.10 8.61 1.94
C ALA A 27 1.61 8.56 2.30
N GLU A 28 1.17 9.25 3.35
CA GLU A 28 -0.25 9.31 3.75
C GLU A 28 -1.15 9.86 2.64
N ARG A 29 -0.68 10.87 1.90
CA ARG A 29 -1.43 11.41 0.77
C ARG A 29 -1.65 10.38 -0.35
N ILE A 30 -0.61 9.59 -0.64
CA ILE A 30 -0.71 8.49 -1.61
C ILE A 30 -1.65 7.40 -1.08
N LEU A 31 -1.53 7.07 0.19
CA LEU A 31 -2.38 6.07 0.84
C LEU A 31 -3.85 6.50 0.82
N ASP A 32 -4.17 7.77 1.09
CA ASP A 32 -5.54 8.28 1.04
C ASP A 32 -6.16 8.20 -0.37
N GLU A 33 -5.34 8.32 -1.42
CA GLU A 33 -5.80 8.23 -2.80
C GLU A 33 -6.04 6.78 -3.25
N TYR A 34 -5.14 5.86 -2.90
CA TYR A 34 -5.13 4.49 -3.44
C TYR A 34 -5.66 3.41 -2.48
N LEU A 35 -5.65 3.72 -1.18
CA LEU A 35 -6.16 2.92 -0.05
C LEU A 35 -7.06 3.80 0.83
N PRO A 36 -8.16 4.35 0.28
CA PRO A 36 -9.06 5.19 1.05
C PRO A 36 -9.76 4.37 2.12
N ILE A 37 -9.64 4.84 3.36
CA ILE A 37 -10.48 4.39 4.46
C ILE A 37 -11.69 5.32 4.50
N GLU A 38 -12.87 4.76 4.29
CA GLU A 38 -14.09 5.54 4.21
C GLU A 38 -14.85 5.46 5.53
N ASP A 39 -14.70 6.49 6.35
CA ASP A 39 -15.42 6.60 7.63
C ASP A 39 -16.91 6.88 7.45
N ASN A 40 -17.36 7.27 6.24
CA ASN A 40 -18.73 7.70 5.98
C ASN A 40 -19.42 6.84 4.90
N VAL A 41 -20.63 6.37 5.21
CA VAL A 41 -21.45 5.46 4.38
C VAL A 41 -21.69 6.01 2.97
N LEU A 42 -21.75 7.34 2.81
CA LEU A 42 -21.92 8.00 1.51
C LEU A 42 -20.68 7.92 0.62
N SER A 43 -19.48 7.98 1.20
CA SER A 43 -18.23 7.79 0.47
C SER A 43 -18.16 6.35 -0.04
N ALA A 44 -18.47 5.36 0.82
CA ALA A 44 -18.52 3.93 0.45
C ALA A 44 -19.43 3.61 -0.74
N LEU A 45 -20.56 4.30 -0.87
CA LEU A 45 -21.45 4.14 -2.02
C LEU A 45 -20.88 4.79 -3.30
N THR A 46 -20.09 5.85 -3.14
CA THR A 46 -19.43 6.57 -4.24
C THR A 46 -18.16 5.84 -4.73
N ALA A 47 -17.37 5.25 -3.82
CA ALA A 47 -16.18 4.47 -4.15
C ALA A 47 -16.47 3.07 -4.71
N ARG A 48 -17.68 2.51 -4.51
CA ARG A 48 -18.14 1.36 -5.33
C ARG A 48 -18.02 1.64 -6.84
N ASN A 49 -17.99 2.92 -7.24
CA ASN A 49 -17.85 3.35 -8.62
C ASN A 49 -16.38 3.58 -9.06
N SER A 50 -15.40 3.60 -8.14
CA SER A 50 -13.98 3.63 -8.48
C SER A 50 -13.44 2.21 -8.72
N GLN A 51 -13.72 1.70 -9.92
CA GLN A 51 -13.42 0.35 -10.44
C GLN A 51 -11.93 -0.04 -10.52
N LEU A 52 -11.01 0.68 -9.88
CA LEU A 52 -9.60 0.28 -9.87
C LEU A 52 -9.42 -0.83 -8.84
N THR A 53 -9.47 -2.08 -9.31
CA THR A 53 -9.27 -3.30 -8.51
C THR A 53 -7.83 -3.49 -8.03
N ALA A 54 -6.89 -2.65 -8.49
CA ALA A 54 -5.47 -2.69 -8.16
C ALA A 54 -4.88 -1.29 -7.99
N ILE A 55 -3.84 -1.18 -7.17
CA ILE A 55 -3.01 0.03 -7.04
C ILE A 55 -2.07 0.07 -8.27
N PRO A 56 -1.89 1.23 -8.94
CA PRO A 56 -0.95 1.34 -10.06
C PRO A 56 0.46 0.92 -9.67
N THR A 57 1.17 0.22 -10.56
CA THR A 57 2.52 -0.30 -10.28
C THR A 57 3.51 0.79 -9.89
N SER A 58 3.43 1.96 -10.53
CA SER A 58 4.27 3.12 -10.19
C SER A 58 4.09 3.57 -8.73
N VAL A 59 2.86 3.52 -8.23
CA VAL A 59 2.52 3.90 -6.86
C VAL A 59 3.02 2.85 -5.87
N ILE A 60 2.86 1.56 -6.19
CA ILE A 60 3.39 0.47 -5.36
C ILE A 60 4.92 0.57 -5.24
N ILE A 61 5.62 0.90 -6.33
CA ILE A 61 7.08 1.11 -6.32
C ILE A 61 7.47 2.33 -5.47
N ASP A 62 6.72 3.44 -5.56
CA ASP A 62 6.97 4.63 -4.76
C ASP A 62 6.78 4.32 -3.26
N LEU A 63 5.67 3.67 -2.89
CA LEU A 63 5.42 3.25 -1.51
C LEU A 63 6.51 2.29 -1.00
N ALA A 64 6.99 1.35 -1.81
CA ALA A 64 8.10 0.48 -1.44
C ALA A 64 9.38 1.27 -1.15
N SER A 65 9.72 2.23 -2.00
CA SER A 65 10.88 3.11 -1.81
C SER A 65 10.74 3.97 -0.54
N ARG A 66 9.51 4.35 -0.17
CA ARG A 66 9.21 5.13 1.04
C ARG A 66 9.32 4.33 2.33
N THR A 67 9.24 3.01 2.30
CA THR A 67 9.45 2.18 3.51
C THR A 67 10.86 2.26 4.08
N TYR A 68 11.83 2.84 3.36
CA TYR A 68 13.16 3.15 3.89
C TYR A 68 13.22 4.46 4.68
N ASN A 69 12.15 5.25 4.69
CA ASN A 69 12.02 6.46 5.49
C ASN A 69 11.35 6.12 6.84
N VAL A 70 12.01 6.52 7.94
CA VAL A 70 11.58 6.20 9.32
C VAL A 70 10.25 6.81 9.74
N VAL A 71 9.75 7.82 9.01
CA VAL A 71 8.45 8.45 9.25
C VAL A 71 7.38 7.83 8.33
N ASP A 72 7.70 7.63 7.05
CA ASP A 72 6.73 7.08 6.09
C ASP A 72 6.46 5.59 6.36
N CYS A 73 7.46 4.81 6.80
CA CYS A 73 7.34 3.36 6.99
C CYS A 73 6.25 2.97 8.01
N PRO A 74 6.24 3.54 9.24
CA PRO A 74 5.16 3.28 10.19
C PRO A 74 3.77 3.68 9.65
N CYS A 75 3.65 4.83 8.99
CA CYS A 75 2.37 5.27 8.40
C CYS A 75 1.84 4.27 7.35
N ILE A 76 2.73 3.75 6.50
CA ILE A 76 2.37 2.75 5.48
C ILE A 76 1.94 1.43 6.13
N GLN A 77 2.69 0.95 7.12
CA GLN A 77 2.36 -0.27 7.85
C GLN A 77 1.04 -0.12 8.60
N GLU A 78 0.85 0.97 9.34
CA GLU A 78 -0.37 1.26 10.10
C GLU A 78 -1.58 1.26 9.19
N ARG A 79 -1.53 1.97 8.05
CA ARG A 79 -2.64 1.98 7.08
C ARG A 79 -2.97 0.59 6.54
N ILE A 80 -1.96 -0.22 6.23
CA ILE A 80 -2.18 -1.60 5.76
C ILE A 80 -2.88 -2.41 6.85
N TRP A 81 -2.39 -2.35 8.09
CA TRP A 81 -2.93 -3.15 9.19
C TRP A 81 -4.31 -2.68 9.66
N GLU A 82 -4.56 -1.37 9.70
CA GLU A 82 -5.86 -0.75 9.94
C GLU A 82 -6.88 -1.29 8.94
N ILE A 83 -6.53 -1.28 7.65
CA ILE A 83 -7.35 -1.89 6.61
C ILE A 83 -7.59 -3.35 6.92
N LEU A 84 -6.52 -4.15 7.08
CA LEU A 84 -6.63 -5.59 7.28
C LEU A 84 -7.46 -5.97 8.51
N ILE A 85 -7.36 -5.23 9.60
CA ILE A 85 -8.01 -5.57 10.87
C ILE A 85 -9.42 -4.98 10.94
N ASP A 86 -9.60 -3.70 10.60
CA ASP A 86 -10.84 -2.97 10.86
C ASP A 86 -11.78 -2.94 9.65
N HIS A 87 -11.27 -3.13 8.43
CA HIS A 87 -12.04 -3.02 7.18
C HIS A 87 -12.22 -4.34 6.42
N GLN A 88 -12.25 -5.46 7.15
CA GLN A 88 -12.41 -6.82 6.59
C GLN A 88 -13.70 -7.01 5.77
N THR A 89 -14.70 -6.16 5.98
CA THR A 89 -15.97 -6.20 5.23
C THR A 89 -15.83 -5.78 3.77
N ASN A 90 -14.73 -5.10 3.41
CA ASN A 90 -14.45 -4.67 2.04
C ASN A 90 -13.40 -5.58 1.38
N PRO A 91 -13.81 -6.61 0.61
CA PRO A 91 -12.87 -7.57 0.02
C PRO A 91 -11.94 -6.97 -1.03
N ASN A 92 -12.35 -5.90 -1.70
CA ASN A 92 -11.49 -5.22 -2.66
C ASN A 92 -10.36 -4.46 -1.95
N LEU A 93 -10.69 -3.77 -0.86
CA LEU A 93 -9.72 -3.05 -0.05
C LEU A 93 -8.76 -4.02 0.65
N MET A 94 -9.28 -5.15 1.16
CA MET A 94 -8.46 -6.26 1.70
C MET A 94 -7.44 -6.75 0.69
N LYS A 95 -7.90 -7.07 -0.52
CA LYS A 95 -7.02 -7.56 -1.57
C LYS A 95 -5.96 -6.52 -1.96
N LYS A 96 -6.30 -5.23 -2.00
CA LYS A 96 -5.33 -4.16 -2.27
C LYS A 96 -4.25 -4.08 -1.18
N ALA A 97 -4.65 -4.09 0.09
CA ALA A 97 -3.72 -4.03 1.21
C ALA A 97 -2.81 -5.26 1.27
N LEU A 98 -3.35 -6.48 1.08
CA LEU A 98 -2.56 -7.71 1.03
C LEU A 98 -1.57 -7.71 -0.14
N ASN A 99 -1.99 -7.27 -1.32
CA ASN A 99 -1.11 -7.18 -2.48
C ASN A 99 0.01 -6.15 -2.28
N LEU A 100 -0.30 -5.01 -1.65
CA LEU A 100 0.71 -4.02 -1.27
C LEU A 100 1.69 -4.63 -0.27
N LEU A 101 1.19 -5.21 0.83
CA LEU A 101 2.03 -5.85 1.85
C LEU A 101 2.97 -6.89 1.24
N HIS A 102 2.43 -7.80 0.42
CA HIS A 102 3.23 -8.81 -0.27
C HIS A 102 4.34 -8.18 -1.13
N TYR A 103 4.04 -7.11 -1.87
CA TYR A 103 5.05 -6.40 -2.65
C TYR A 103 6.12 -5.76 -1.77
N LEU A 104 5.73 -5.13 -0.67
CA LEU A 104 6.63 -4.47 0.27
C LEU A 104 7.57 -5.48 0.96
N LEU A 105 7.11 -6.70 1.24
CA LEU A 105 7.98 -7.76 1.76
C LEU A 105 9.12 -8.12 0.80
N ILE A 106 8.89 -8.02 -0.51
CA ILE A 106 9.88 -8.35 -1.54
C ILE A 106 10.73 -7.12 -1.95
N ASN A 107 10.17 -5.90 -1.91
CA ASN A 107 10.81 -4.71 -2.50
C ASN A 107 11.04 -3.55 -1.52
N GLY A 108 10.45 -3.61 -0.32
CA GLY A 108 10.54 -2.57 0.72
C GLY A 108 11.63 -2.85 1.74
N SER A 109 11.61 -2.12 2.86
CA SER A 109 12.61 -2.24 3.94
C SER A 109 12.46 -3.52 4.77
N GLU A 110 13.52 -3.90 5.48
CA GLU A 110 13.51 -5.03 6.43
C GLU A 110 12.56 -4.78 7.61
N GLU A 111 12.24 -3.52 7.89
CA GLU A 111 11.28 -3.14 8.94
C GLU A 111 9.89 -3.71 8.62
N VAL A 112 9.48 -3.76 7.34
CA VAL A 112 8.24 -4.41 6.91
C VAL A 112 8.21 -5.90 7.23
N VAL A 113 9.34 -6.58 7.05
CA VAL A 113 9.46 -8.01 7.38
C VAL A 113 9.36 -8.22 8.88
N SER A 114 10.09 -7.42 9.67
CA SER A 114 10.07 -7.49 11.13
C SER A 114 8.67 -7.23 11.70
N ASP A 115 8.01 -6.19 11.20
CA ASP A 115 6.65 -5.79 11.54
C ASP A 115 5.64 -6.90 11.26
N THR A 116 5.70 -7.50 10.07
CA THR A 116 4.77 -8.56 9.64
C THR A 116 4.98 -9.87 10.40
N ARG A 117 6.22 -10.15 10.84
CA ARG A 117 6.56 -11.32 11.68
C ARG A 117 6.11 -11.21 13.12
N ALA A 118 5.64 -10.04 13.56
CA ALA A 118 5.11 -9.90 14.91
C ALA A 118 4.01 -10.96 15.17
N PRO A 119 3.99 -11.65 16.32
CA PRO A 119 3.12 -12.80 16.54
C PRO A 119 1.64 -12.55 16.26
N ALA A 120 1.13 -11.36 16.62
CA ALA A 120 -0.25 -10.97 16.37
C ALA A 120 -0.59 -10.89 14.87
N ARG A 121 0.31 -10.32 14.06
CA ARG A 121 0.14 -10.15 12.61
C ARG A 121 0.31 -11.46 11.86
N ALA A 122 1.29 -12.27 12.25
CA ALA A 122 1.48 -13.61 11.72
C ALA A 122 0.26 -14.51 11.99
N SER A 123 -0.28 -14.46 13.22
CA SER A 123 -1.52 -15.18 13.57
C SER A 123 -2.69 -14.70 12.72
N PHE A 124 -2.86 -13.38 12.60
CA PHE A 124 -3.93 -12.79 11.80
C PHE A 124 -3.85 -13.23 10.32
N LEU A 125 -2.67 -13.21 9.70
CA LEU A 125 -2.49 -13.64 8.31
C LEU A 125 -2.81 -15.13 8.11
N SER A 126 -2.49 -15.98 9.09
CA SER A 126 -2.86 -17.41 9.08
C SER A 126 -4.39 -17.58 9.11
N ASP A 127 -5.08 -16.80 9.95
CA ASP A 127 -6.54 -16.81 10.03
C ASP A 127 -7.15 -16.33 8.71
N VAL A 128 -6.61 -15.26 8.11
CA VAL A 128 -7.06 -14.76 6.80
C VAL A 128 -6.87 -15.82 5.72
N ALA A 129 -5.69 -16.44 5.62
CA ALA A 129 -5.40 -17.47 4.63
C ALA A 129 -6.36 -18.66 4.69
N THR A 130 -6.87 -18.98 5.87
CA THR A 130 -7.69 -20.17 6.10
C THR A 130 -9.18 -19.89 6.20
N THR A 131 -9.64 -18.76 6.73
CA THR A 131 -11.06 -18.57 7.10
C THR A 131 -11.73 -17.39 6.38
N TYR A 132 -10.97 -16.42 5.90
CA TYR A 132 -11.52 -15.17 5.37
C TYR A 132 -12.56 -15.41 4.27
N ASN A 133 -13.79 -14.94 4.51
CA ASN A 133 -14.88 -14.94 3.55
C ASN A 133 -15.14 -16.34 2.93
N LYS A 134 -15.05 -17.41 3.75
CA LYS A 134 -15.49 -18.76 3.38
C LYS A 134 -17.00 -18.96 3.50
N HIS A 135 -17.64 -18.24 4.43
CA HIS A 135 -19.06 -18.41 4.77
C HIS A 135 -19.85 -17.09 4.79
N GLU A 136 -19.18 -15.95 4.97
CA GLU A 136 -19.85 -14.69 5.39
C GLU A 136 -20.15 -13.70 4.25
N PHE A 137 -19.86 -14.04 3.00
CA PHE A 137 -20.41 -13.38 1.81
C PHE A 137 -20.86 -14.40 0.79
N GLU A 138 -21.60 -15.43 1.25
CA GLU A 138 -22.33 -16.30 0.36
C GLU A 138 -23.26 -15.45 -0.51
N GLN A 139 -22.82 -15.33 -1.76
CA GLN A 139 -23.63 -15.12 -2.94
C GLN A 139 -24.32 -13.74 -2.98
N TYR A 140 -23.83 -12.88 -3.88
CA TYR A 140 -24.77 -11.99 -4.55
C TYR A 140 -25.96 -12.84 -4.97
N GLU A 141 -27.17 -12.38 -4.65
CA GLU A 141 -28.45 -12.99 -5.06
C GLU A 141 -28.52 -13.30 -6.57
N PHE A 142 -27.59 -12.72 -7.36
CA PHE A 142 -27.46 -12.85 -8.81
C PHE A 142 -26.17 -13.51 -9.33
N SER A 143 -25.20 -13.88 -8.47
CA SER A 143 -23.99 -14.58 -8.91
C SER A 143 -23.73 -15.83 -8.07
N GLN A 144 -24.50 -16.86 -8.38
CA GLN A 144 -24.24 -18.21 -7.88
C GLN A 144 -22.81 -18.61 -8.29
N ASN A 145 -21.92 -18.81 -7.30
CA ASN A 145 -20.61 -19.48 -7.38
C ASN A 145 -19.31 -18.64 -7.51
N LEU A 146 -19.28 -17.32 -7.26
CA LEU A 146 -18.00 -16.59 -7.23
C LEU A 146 -17.48 -16.42 -5.78
N ASP A 147 -16.39 -17.10 -5.45
CA ASP A 147 -15.67 -16.92 -4.19
C ASP A 147 -14.82 -15.64 -4.22
N ILE A 148 -15.38 -14.58 -3.67
CA ILE A 148 -14.76 -13.24 -3.62
C ILE A 148 -13.55 -13.24 -2.66
N GLY A 149 -13.55 -14.13 -1.66
CA GLY A 149 -12.48 -14.26 -0.67
C GLY A 149 -11.24 -15.00 -1.17
N ALA A 150 -11.36 -15.87 -2.18
CA ALA A 150 -10.28 -16.73 -2.65
C ALA A 150 -9.00 -15.98 -2.98
N GLY A 151 -9.11 -14.79 -3.59
CA GLY A 151 -7.95 -13.95 -3.91
C GLY A 151 -7.18 -13.48 -2.68
N ALA A 152 -7.90 -12.98 -1.65
CA ALA A 152 -7.28 -12.53 -0.41
C ALA A 152 -6.65 -13.70 0.36
N ARG A 153 -7.34 -14.84 0.44
CA ARG A 153 -6.82 -16.05 1.09
C ARG A 153 -5.55 -16.56 0.43
N LYS A 154 -5.52 -16.57 -0.92
CA LYS A 154 -4.32 -16.95 -1.67
C LYS A 154 -3.15 -16.02 -1.37
N THR A 155 -3.34 -14.70 -1.48
CA THR A 155 -2.25 -13.75 -1.21
C THR A 155 -1.75 -13.85 0.24
N ALA A 156 -2.64 -14.04 1.22
CA ALA A 156 -2.22 -14.25 2.61
C ALA A 156 -1.43 -15.55 2.80
N ALA A 157 -1.82 -16.64 2.12
CA ALA A 157 -1.06 -17.89 2.13
C ALA A 157 0.33 -17.71 1.47
N ASP A 158 0.41 -16.98 0.36
CA ASP A 158 1.67 -16.67 -0.32
C ASP A 158 2.60 -15.84 0.61
N ILE A 159 2.05 -14.87 1.36
CA ILE A 159 2.79 -14.11 2.37
C ILE A 159 3.32 -15.02 3.49
N ASN A 160 2.47 -15.91 4.04
CA ASN A 160 2.90 -16.82 5.10
C ASN A 160 4.04 -17.74 4.62
N ALA A 161 3.89 -18.33 3.42
CA ALA A 161 4.92 -19.18 2.83
C ALA A 161 6.24 -18.43 2.59
N LEU A 162 6.16 -17.17 2.17
CA LEU A 162 7.32 -16.30 1.99
C LEU A 162 8.02 -16.01 3.33
N LEU A 163 7.26 -15.76 4.40
CA LEU A 163 7.81 -15.43 5.72
C LEU A 163 8.36 -16.64 6.49
N GLU A 164 7.83 -17.84 6.23
CA GLU A 164 8.30 -19.10 6.82
C GLU A 164 9.70 -19.51 6.33
N ASN A 165 10.08 -19.10 5.11
CA ASN A 165 11.36 -19.48 4.50
C ASN A 165 12.24 -18.25 4.26
N ASP A 166 13.18 -18.01 5.19
CA ASP A 166 14.16 -16.91 5.11
C ASP A 166 14.99 -16.94 3.82
N GLU A 167 15.40 -18.12 3.35
CA GLU A 167 16.21 -18.25 2.13
C GLU A 167 15.40 -17.87 0.89
N ALA A 168 14.14 -18.31 0.82
CA ALA A 168 13.25 -17.98 -0.29
C ALA A 168 12.94 -16.48 -0.32
N LEU A 169 12.70 -15.85 0.84
CA LEU A 169 12.50 -14.41 0.95
C LEU A 169 13.75 -13.65 0.49
N LEU A 170 14.94 -14.06 0.93
CA LEU A 170 16.20 -13.43 0.52
C LEU A 170 16.41 -13.54 -1.00
N GLN A 171 16.17 -14.72 -1.58
CA GLN A 171 16.27 -14.92 -3.03
C GLN A 171 15.28 -14.03 -3.80
N ALA A 172 14.02 -13.97 -3.37
CA ALA A 172 13.00 -13.13 -3.99
C ALA A 172 13.40 -11.64 -3.96
N ARG A 173 13.96 -11.16 -2.85
CA ARG A 173 14.45 -9.78 -2.70
C ARG A 173 15.65 -9.50 -3.63
N GLN A 174 16.59 -10.43 -3.74
CA GLN A 174 17.74 -10.32 -4.64
C GLN A 174 17.33 -10.30 -6.13
N GLU A 175 16.40 -11.19 -6.52
CA GLU A 175 15.87 -11.24 -7.88
C GLU A 175 15.13 -9.94 -8.24
N ALA A 176 14.35 -9.40 -7.30
CA ALA A 176 13.66 -8.13 -7.48
C ALA A 176 14.65 -6.97 -7.66
N GLU A 177 15.70 -6.90 -6.84
CA GLU A 177 16.75 -5.89 -6.98
C GLU A 177 17.47 -5.99 -8.34
N ALA A 178 17.84 -7.20 -8.76
CA ALA A 178 18.47 -7.43 -10.06
C ALA A 178 17.56 -7.00 -11.23
N LEU A 179 16.25 -7.23 -11.12
CA LEU A 179 15.27 -6.78 -12.10
C LEU A 179 15.20 -5.25 -12.15
N HIS A 180 15.15 -4.57 -11.01
CA HIS A 180 15.14 -3.10 -10.95
C HIS A 180 16.38 -2.50 -11.58
N GLN A 181 17.56 -3.04 -11.28
CA GLN A 181 18.83 -2.62 -11.89
C GLN A 181 18.81 -2.81 -13.41
N LYS A 182 18.33 -3.96 -13.90
CA LYS A 182 18.21 -4.23 -15.34
C LYS A 182 17.26 -3.26 -16.04
N LEU A 183 16.11 -2.97 -15.45
CA LEU A 183 15.12 -2.05 -16.01
C LEU A 183 15.65 -0.60 -16.03
N ALA A 184 16.35 -0.17 -14.98
CA ALA A 184 16.99 1.14 -14.93
C ALA A 184 18.03 1.29 -16.05
N LEU A 185 18.87 0.28 -16.27
CA LEU A 185 19.86 0.25 -17.36
C LEU A 185 19.22 0.24 -18.76
N GLN A 186 18.08 -0.44 -18.92
CA GLN A 186 17.34 -0.46 -20.19
C GLN A 186 16.64 0.87 -20.49
N GLY A 187 16.09 1.54 -19.47
CA GLY A 187 15.49 2.87 -19.61
C GLY A 187 16.50 3.92 -20.09
N LEU A 188 17.74 3.86 -19.57
CA LEU A 188 18.87 4.70 -19.99
C LEU A 188 19.35 4.44 -21.44
N ARG A 189 19.05 3.26 -22.00
CA ARG A 189 19.42 2.92 -23.39
C ARG A 189 18.40 3.40 -24.44
N SER A 190 17.14 3.63 -24.05
CA SER A 190 16.11 4.12 -24.98
C SER A 190 16.24 5.61 -25.32
N THR A 191 16.90 6.40 -24.48
CA THR A 191 17.09 7.85 -24.71
C THR A 191 18.30 8.17 -25.58
N ASN A 192 19.22 7.21 -25.78
CA ASN A 192 20.40 7.34 -26.64
C ASN A 192 20.18 6.65 -28.00
N ARG A 193 19.06 6.97 -28.68
CA ARG A 193 18.93 6.63 -30.10
C ARG A 193 19.62 7.74 -30.88
N PRO A 194 20.79 7.52 -31.51
CA PRO A 194 21.36 8.53 -32.39
C PRO A 194 20.35 8.76 -33.50
N THR A 195 19.90 10.01 -33.63
CA THR A 195 19.23 10.47 -34.84
C THR A 195 20.29 10.40 -35.94
N ASP A 196 20.31 9.29 -36.67
CA ASP A 196 21.01 9.19 -37.95
C ASP A 196 20.25 10.08 -38.95
N ASP A 197 20.46 11.39 -38.82
CA ASP A 197 20.15 12.37 -39.84
C ASP A 197 21.40 13.21 -40.05
N GLU A 198 22.28 12.72 -40.91
CA GLU A 198 23.08 13.62 -41.75
C GLU A 198 23.58 12.91 -43.01
N THR A 199 22.97 13.32 -44.13
CA THR A 199 23.57 13.45 -45.47
C THR A 199 24.07 12.18 -46.18
N ARG A 200 23.35 11.79 -47.24
CA ARG A 200 23.97 11.39 -48.51
C ARG A 200 22.99 11.50 -49.69
N HIS A 201 23.29 12.54 -50.50
CA HIS A 201 23.00 12.78 -51.93
C HIS A 201 21.57 13.01 -52.40
#